data_AF-A0A958GBP5-F1
#
_entry.id   AF-A0A958GBP5-F1
#
_cell.length_a   1.000
_cell.length_b   1.000
_cell.length_c   1.000
_cell.angle_alpha   90.00
_cell.angle_beta   90.00
_cell.angle_gamma   90.00
#
_symmetry.space_group_name_H-M   'P 1'
#
loop_
_entity.id
_entity.type
_entity.pdbx_description
1 polymer ?
#
loop_
_entity_poly.entity_id
_entity_poly.type
_entity_poly.pdbx_seq_one_letter_code
_entity_poly.pdbx_strand_id
1 'polypeptide(L)'
;EFMLLANKTVAEHVFKIAPDEKKPNPFIFRVHDKPDQEKLHKFREFMQALGYKVQIKANITPADFQAILKQIEGGTDEILIKEVALRTMMKAVYSPVNAG
;
A
#
# COMPACT_ATOMS: atom_id res chain seq x y z
N GLU A 1 -0.67 -12.90 13.67
CA GLU A 1 -1.51 -11.77 14.12
C GLU A 1 -0.97 -11.05 15.36
N PHE A 2 -0.55 -11.75 16.43
CA PHE A 2 -0.01 -11.12 17.66
C PHE A 2 1.14 -10.13 17.43
N MET A 3 2.10 -10.48 16.58
CA MET A 3 3.24 -9.59 16.27
C MET A 3 2.82 -8.31 15.55
N LEU A 4 1.81 -8.37 14.68
CA LEU A 4 1.29 -7.18 13.99
C LEU A 4 0.56 -6.26 14.98
N LEU A 5 -0.23 -6.85 15.88
CA LEU A 5 -0.94 -6.11 16.92
C LEU A 5 0.04 -5.45 17.91
N ALA A 6 1.10 -6.17 18.31
CA ALA A 6 2.16 -5.63 19.16
C ALA A 6 2.85 -4.44 18.49
N ASN A 7 3.26 -4.59 17.22
CA ASN A 7 3.91 -3.51 16.47
C ASN A 7 3.01 -2.28 16.31
N LYS A 8 1.70 -2.49 16.04
CA LYS A 8 0.71 -1.41 15.97
C LYS A 8 0.56 -0.70 17.32
N THR A 9 0.47 -1.47 18.41
CA THR A 9 0.30 -0.92 19.77
C THR A 9 1.50 -0.07 20.19
N VAL A 10 2.71 -0.53 19.88
CA VAL A 10 3.94 0.23 20.16
C VAL A 10 3.99 1.53 19.35
N ALA A 11 3.67 1.48 18.05
CA ALA A 11 3.64 2.66 17.19
C ALA A 11 2.61 3.69 17.68
N GLU A 12 1.41 3.25 18.05
CA GLU A 12 0.36 4.12 18.61
C GLU A 12 0.76 4.73 19.95
N HIS A 13 1.39 3.95 20.84
CA HIS A 13 1.82 4.43 22.14
C HIS A 13 2.87 5.53 22.00
N VAL A 14 3.90 5.30 21.18
CA VAL A 14 4.99 6.27 20.94
C VAL A 14 4.46 7.57 20.32
N PHE A 15 3.49 7.47 19.40
CA PHE A 15 2.82 8.63 18.83
C PHE A 15 2.06 9.45 19.88
N LYS A 16 1.33 8.80 20.80
CA LYS A 16 0.54 9.48 21.85
C LYS A 16 1.38 10.16 22.93
N ILE A 17 2.57 9.63 23.23
CA ILE A 17 3.47 10.21 24.24
C ILE A 17 4.41 11.29 23.65
N ALA A 18 4.22 11.65 22.38
CA ALA A 18 4.94 12.77 21.79
C ALA A 18 4.53 14.09 22.47
N PRO A 19 5.49 14.94 22.87
CA PRO A 19 5.20 16.18 23.61
C PRO A 19 4.49 17.24 22.76
N ASP A 20 4.55 17.14 21.43
CA ASP A 20 3.88 18.02 20.47
C ASP A 20 3.64 17.22 19.18
N GLU A 21 2.45 17.35 18.56
CA GLU A 21 2.16 16.73 17.26
C GLU A 21 3.16 17.19 16.17
N LYS A 22 3.74 18.37 16.34
CA LYS A 22 4.77 18.93 15.46
C LYS A 22 6.20 18.54 15.85
N LYS A 23 6.40 17.93 17.03
CA LYS A 23 7.69 17.40 17.50
C LYS A 23 7.51 15.97 18.01
N PRO A 24 7.30 15.02 17.09
CA PRO A 24 7.22 13.61 17.45
C PRO A 24 8.51 13.15 18.13
N ASN A 25 8.39 12.16 19.03
CA ASN A 25 9.55 11.49 19.60
C ASN A 25 10.40 10.87 18.49
N PRO A 26 11.74 10.88 18.61
CA PRO A 26 12.61 10.21 17.65
C PRO A 26 12.32 8.71 17.64
N PHE A 27 11.55 8.25 16.65
CA PHE A 27 11.12 6.87 16.48
C PHE A 27 11.08 6.52 15.00
N ILE A 28 11.39 5.27 14.66
CA ILE A 28 11.41 4.79 13.28
C ILE A 28 10.10 4.08 12.99
N PHE A 29 9.30 4.66 12.09
CA PHE A 29 8.07 4.04 11.60
C PHE A 29 8.35 3.27 10.31
N ARG A 30 7.64 2.15 10.12
CA ARG A 30 7.61 1.44 8.84
C ARG A 30 6.42 1.95 8.04
N VAL A 31 6.65 2.91 7.17
CA VAL A 31 5.61 3.58 6.39
C VAL A 31 5.54 3.03 4.98
N HIS A 32 4.33 3.06 4.42
CA HIS A 32 4.09 2.70 3.03
C HIS A 32 3.61 3.95 2.31
N ASP A 33 4.46 4.50 1.45
CA ASP A 33 4.13 5.71 0.71
C ASP A 33 3.18 5.38 -0.47
N LYS A 34 2.52 6.40 -1.05
CA LYS A 34 1.50 6.20 -2.09
C LYS A 34 2.14 5.75 -3.41
N PRO A 35 1.58 4.75 -4.12
CA PRO A 35 2.12 4.26 -5.40
C PRO A 35 2.46 5.40 -6.37
N ASP A 36 3.64 5.30 -6.97
CA ASP A 36 4.10 6.18 -8.03
C ASP A 36 3.07 6.21 -9.17
N GLN A 37 2.62 7.42 -9.54
CA GLN A 37 1.58 7.64 -10.55
C GLN A 37 1.95 6.99 -11.90
N GLU A 38 3.24 6.99 -12.25
CA GLU A 38 3.70 6.37 -13.49
C GLU A 38 3.53 4.85 -13.46
N LYS A 39 3.80 4.22 -12.32
CA LYS A 39 3.60 2.77 -12.13
C LYS A 39 2.12 2.40 -12.15
N LEU A 40 1.26 3.22 -11.53
CA LEU A 40 -0.19 3.04 -11.59
C LEU A 40 -0.73 3.14 -13.02
N HIS A 41 -0.19 4.07 -13.82
CA HIS A 41 -0.54 4.21 -15.23
C HIS A 41 -0.19 2.94 -16.02
N LYS A 42 1.06 2.47 -15.92
CA LYS A 42 1.52 1.24 -16.58
C LYS A 42 0.71 0.02 -16.15
N PHE A 43 0.34 -0.07 -14.87
CA PHE A 43 -0.50 -1.16 -14.38
C PHE A 43 -1.92 -1.08 -14.95
N ARG A 44 -2.49 0.12 -15.11
CA ARG A 44 -3.80 0.29 -15.77
C ARG A 44 -3.75 -0.16 -17.23
N GLU A 45 -2.73 0.25 -17.98
CA GLU A 45 -2.56 -0.16 -19.39
C GLU A 45 -2.39 -1.67 -19.52
N PHE A 46 -1.60 -2.28 -18.64
CA PHE A 46 -1.43 -3.72 -18.57
C PHE A 46 -2.76 -4.46 -18.34
N MET A 47 -3.56 -4.02 -17.37
CA MET A 47 -4.87 -4.61 -17.09
C MET A 47 -5.84 -4.45 -18.28
N GLN A 48 -5.82 -3.30 -18.95
CA GLN A 48 -6.63 -3.06 -20.14
C GLN A 48 -6.22 -3.96 -21.32
N ALA A 49 -4.92 -4.20 -21.52
CA ALA A 49 -4.42 -5.10 -22.55
C ALA A 49 -4.87 -6.55 -22.33
N LEU A 50 -5.03 -6.96 -21.06
CA LEU A 50 -5.60 -8.25 -20.68
C LEU A 50 -7.14 -8.27 -20.73
N GLY A 51 -7.80 -7.19 -21.13
CA GLY A 51 -9.25 -7.10 -21.26
C GLY A 51 -10.00 -6.72 -19.98
N TYR A 52 -9.30 -6.42 -18.89
CA TYR A 52 -9.91 -6.01 -17.62
C TYR A 52 -10.15 -4.50 -17.58
N LYS A 53 -11.40 -4.10 -17.35
CA LYS A 53 -11.76 -2.69 -17.12
C LYS A 53 -11.63 -2.34 -15.64
N VAL A 54 -10.43 -1.97 -15.22
CA VAL A 54 -10.16 -1.52 -13.84
C VAL A 54 -10.11 0.01 -13.74
N GLN A 55 -10.74 0.57 -12.71
CA GLN A 55 -10.64 1.99 -12.39
C GLN A 55 -9.53 2.23 -11.38
N ILE A 56 -8.32 2.48 -11.85
CA ILE A 56 -7.16 2.79 -11.00
C ILE A 56 -7.07 4.31 -10.85
N LYS A 57 -7.50 4.87 -9.72
CA LYS A 57 -7.39 6.32 -9.46
C LYS A 57 -5.98 6.69 -9.01
N ALA A 58 -5.61 7.97 -9.14
CA ALA A 58 -4.34 8.49 -8.64
C ALA A 58 -4.16 8.28 -7.12
N ASN A 59 -5.25 8.41 -6.36
CA ASN A 59 -5.29 8.10 -4.92
C ASN A 59 -5.86 6.68 -4.70
N ILE A 60 -5.27 5.67 -5.33
CA ILE A 60 -5.70 4.28 -5.11
C ILE A 60 -5.49 3.88 -3.65
N THR A 61 -6.46 3.19 -3.08
CA THR A 61 -6.42 2.69 -1.70
C THR A 61 -6.14 1.18 -1.68
N PRO A 62 -5.73 0.62 -0.53
CA PRO A 62 -5.61 -0.84 -0.38
C PRO A 62 -6.93 -1.59 -0.69
N ALA A 63 -8.08 -0.98 -0.39
CA ALA A 63 -9.39 -1.55 -0.68
C ALA A 63 -9.66 -1.67 -2.19
N ASP A 64 -9.19 -0.71 -2.99
CA ASP A 64 -9.31 -0.77 -4.45
C ASP A 64 -8.46 -1.90 -5.03
N PHE A 65 -7.24 -2.10 -4.51
CA PHE A 65 -6.41 -3.26 -4.88
C PHE A 65 -7.09 -4.58 -4.52
N GLN A 66 -7.70 -4.67 -3.34
CA GLN A 66 -8.44 -5.87 -2.94
C GLN A 66 -9.62 -6.15 -3.89
N ALA A 67 -10.32 -5.12 -4.35
CA ALA A 67 -11.38 -5.26 -5.33
C ALA A 67 -10.87 -5.79 -6.69
N ILE A 68 -9.73 -5.27 -7.17
CA ILE A 68 -9.07 -5.77 -8.39
C ILE A 68 -8.67 -7.23 -8.23
N LEU A 69 -8.06 -7.59 -7.10
CA LEU A 69 -7.63 -8.97 -6.82
C LEU A 69 -8.80 -9.96 -6.76
N LYS A 70 -9.97 -9.53 -6.29
CA LYS A 70 -11.20 -10.34 -6.33
C LYS A 70 -11.75 -10.52 -7.74
N GLN A 71 -11.59 -9.53 -8.62
CA GLN A 71 -12.10 -9.63 -10.00
C GLN A 71 -11.30 -10.62 -10.85
N ILE A 72 -10.03 -10.84 -10.52
CA ILE A 72 -9.11 -11.72 -11.26
C ILE A 72 -9.02 -13.12 -10.65
N GLU A 73 -9.65 -13.35 -9.50
CA GLU A 73 -9.56 -14.60 -8.74
C GLU A 73 -10.15 -15.77 -9.55
N GLY A 74 -9.37 -16.84 -9.71
CA GLY A 74 -9.73 -17.99 -10.55
C GLY A 74 -9.47 -17.80 -12.05
N GLY A 75 -8.93 -16.66 -12.47
CA GLY A 75 -8.52 -16.40 -13.84
C GLY A 75 -7.17 -17.04 -14.20
N THR A 76 -6.94 -17.32 -15.48
CA THR A 76 -5.65 -17.85 -15.97
C THR A 76 -4.49 -16.87 -15.76
N ASP A 77 -4.79 -15.57 -15.74
CA ASP A 77 -3.79 -14.50 -15.62
C ASP A 77 -3.59 -14.04 -14.16
N GLU A 78 -4.27 -14.66 -13.19
CA GLU A 78 -4.29 -14.24 -11.79
C GLU A 78 -2.88 -14.09 -11.21
N ILE A 79 -2.03 -15.09 -11.44
CA ILE A 79 -0.65 -15.13 -10.93
C ILE A 79 0.16 -13.96 -11.50
N LEU A 80 0.07 -13.75 -12.82
CA LEU A 80 0.79 -12.70 -13.51
C LEU A 80 0.34 -11.31 -13.03
N ILE A 81 -0.97 -11.10 -12.92
CA ILE A 81 -1.53 -9.82 -12.46
C ILE A 81 -1.12 -9.54 -11.01
N LYS A 82 -1.12 -10.55 -10.13
CA LYS A 82 -0.65 -10.42 -8.74
C LYS A 82 0.81 -10.00 -8.68
N GLU A 83 1.69 -10.60 -9.48
CA GLU A 83 3.10 -10.22 -9.51
C GLU A 83 3.32 -8.78 -9.97
N VAL A 84 2.63 -8.36 -11.04
CA VAL A 84 2.74 -7.00 -11.55
C VAL A 84 2.16 -6.01 -10.54
N ALA A 85 1.03 -6.32 -9.90
CA ALA A 85 0.42 -5.50 -8.86
C ALA A 85 1.37 -5.28 -7.67
N LEU A 86 2.06 -6.32 -7.21
CA LEU A 86 3.07 -6.23 -6.15
C LEU A 86 4.23 -5.29 -6.51
N ARG A 87 4.66 -5.26 -7.78
CA ARG A 87 5.74 -4.37 -8.26
C ARG A 87 5.28 -2.92 -8.41
N THR A 88 3.99 -2.70 -8.58
CA THR A 88 3.36 -1.37 -8.66
C THR A 88 3.17 -0.72 -7.30
N MET A 89 2.95 -1.52 -6.24
CA MET A 89 2.92 -1.01 -4.87
C MET A 89 4.29 -0.46 -4.44
N MET A 90 4.30 0.64 -3.69
CA MET A 90 5.56 1.16 -3.13
C MET A 90 6.19 0.15 -2.18
N LYS A 91 7.52 0.13 -2.13
CA LYS A 91 8.22 -0.62 -1.08
C LYS A 91 8.02 0.13 0.23
N ALA A 92 7.75 -0.61 1.31
CA ALA A 92 7.75 -0.03 2.66
C ALA A 92 9.14 0.54 2.96
N VAL A 93 9.18 1.77 3.47
CA VAL A 93 10.40 2.46 3.87
C VAL A 93 10.37 2.77 5.36
N TYR A 94 11.54 2.80 5.98
CA TYR A 94 11.69 3.25 7.36
C TYR A 94 11.84 4.78 7.36
N SER A 95 10.95 5.48 8.06
CA SER A 95 10.88 6.94 8.08
C SER A 95 10.70 7.46 9.51
N PRO A 96 11.35 8.59 9.88
CA PRO A 96 11.06 9.30 11.13
C PRO A 96 9.71 10.03 11.10
N VAL A 97 9.16 10.25 9.90
CA VAL A 97 7.83 10.83 9.69
C VAL A 97 6.83 9.71 9.50
N ASN A 98 5.79 9.69 10.34
CA ASN A 98 4.67 8.77 10.15
C ASN A 98 3.79 9.25 8.99
N ALA A 99 3.70 8.46 7.93
CA ALA A 99 2.92 8.72 6.71
C ALA A 99 1.82 7.67 6.48
N GLY A 100 1.53 6.81 7.48
CA GLY A 100 0.53 5.75 7.40
C GLY A 100 0.05 5.29 8.77
#